data_AF-A0A1Y3WX32-F1
#
_entry.id   AF-A0A1Y3WX32-F1
#
_cell.length_a   1.000
_cell.length_b   1.000
_cell.length_c   1.000
_cell.angle_alpha   90.00
_cell.angle_beta   90.00
_cell.angle_gamma   90.00
#
_symmetry.space_group_name_H-M   'P 1'
#
loop_
_entity.id
_entity.type
_entity.pdbx_description
1 polymer ?
#
loop_
_entity_poly.entity_id
_entity_poly.type
_entity_poly.pdbx_seq_one_letter_code
_entity_poly.pdbx_strand_id
1 'polypeptide(L)'
;MQAKKLRKFPSVYKRCKRSPFLPKLTGYASALSCLACVVGLTIWMGLVGKVSENGMQLFIPFSIAYGWMACILGWVSLRQVGALLHKRKFFLFCCHFGLFIILVCASLGSVARQSLTMVIGVGEQKREGVDSSGHLRELPFAIELKRLEAGELPSDRIVSEVNVYPCEDGMPNKRVEVNQPADVMGWKIYQIGFDKNKGDATGVSIFELLFDPWLPFVYIGMGVMALGGLVLLFFSFTGWRENIRWKSVCIAAVGGLLVAVFACSDIVIPKLSGDALPPVLRSPWFIPHVFFYVLAYILLGASALTGLYLLCSKKCENDVGTMRLCDKLVYMGVAWMTLGMLTGAVWAKEAWGHYWTWDPKETWAAVAWFSYLGYIHLRRGYVSKKRLALSVLLISFILLQMCWWGVNYLPSAQGASLHVYR
;
A
#
# COMPACT_ATOMS: atom_id res chain seq x y z
N MET A 1 -38.08 -37.60 -16.81
CA MET A 1 -38.69 -36.46 -16.08
C MET A 1 -38.10 -36.40 -14.66
N GLN A 2 -36.84 -35.95 -14.54
CA GLN A 2 -36.15 -35.80 -13.25
C GLN A 2 -35.74 -34.33 -13.08
N ALA A 3 -36.47 -33.59 -12.26
CA ALA A 3 -36.03 -32.29 -11.75
C ALA A 3 -36.91 -31.87 -10.56
N LYS A 4 -36.54 -32.28 -9.35
CA LYS A 4 -36.91 -31.59 -8.08
C LYS A 4 -36.23 -32.23 -6.87
N LYS A 5 -34.90 -32.14 -6.80
CA LYS A 5 -34.15 -32.38 -5.55
C LYS A 5 -32.81 -31.64 -5.55
N LEU A 6 -32.85 -30.31 -5.56
CA LEU A 6 -31.67 -29.50 -5.22
C LEU A 6 -31.91 -28.73 -3.92
N ARG A 7 -31.49 -29.42 -2.84
CA ARG A 7 -30.89 -28.94 -1.59
C ARG A 7 -31.34 -27.55 -1.09
N LYS A 8 -32.25 -27.56 -0.10
CA LYS A 8 -32.28 -26.56 0.98
C LYS A 8 -30.92 -26.58 1.68
N PHE A 9 -30.00 -25.70 1.32
CA PHE A 9 -28.91 -25.34 2.22
C PHE A 9 -29.52 -24.50 3.35
N PRO A 10 -29.48 -24.94 4.62
CA PRO A 10 -29.77 -24.06 5.74
C PRO A 10 -28.60 -23.07 5.81
N SER A 11 -28.74 -21.95 5.12
CA SER A 11 -27.75 -20.90 5.11
C SER A 11 -27.43 -20.50 6.54
N VAL A 12 -26.15 -20.59 6.94
CA VAL A 12 -25.57 -19.95 8.14
C VAL A 12 -26.09 -18.50 8.33
N TYR A 13 -26.42 -17.85 7.20
CA TYR A 13 -27.14 -16.59 7.07
C TYR A 13 -28.42 -16.44 7.93
N LYS A 14 -29.27 -17.46 8.05
CA LYS A 14 -30.53 -17.38 8.85
C LYS A 14 -30.29 -17.48 10.35
N ARG A 15 -29.25 -18.20 10.79
CA ARG A 15 -28.94 -18.39 12.22
C ARG A 15 -28.24 -17.15 12.80
N CYS A 16 -27.38 -16.49 12.03
CA CYS A 16 -26.69 -15.25 12.45
C CYS A 16 -27.60 -14.02 12.60
N LYS A 17 -28.77 -13.99 11.97
CA LYS A 17 -29.71 -12.85 12.08
C LYS A 17 -30.46 -12.79 13.42
N ARG A 18 -30.41 -13.88 14.22
CA ARG A 18 -31.10 -14.00 15.52
C ARG A 18 -30.27 -13.55 16.74
N SER A 19 -28.98 -13.28 16.59
CA SER A 19 -28.16 -12.72 17.67
C SER A 19 -28.30 -11.20 17.73
N PRO A 20 -28.73 -10.60 18.85
CA PRO A 20 -28.81 -9.14 19.01
C PRO A 20 -27.43 -8.48 19.17
N PHE A 21 -26.37 -9.25 19.42
CA PHE A 21 -25.01 -8.74 19.66
C PHE A 21 -24.18 -8.58 18.38
N LEU A 22 -24.22 -9.56 17.47
CA LEU A 22 -23.35 -9.55 16.28
C LEU A 22 -23.62 -8.41 15.28
N PRO A 23 -24.85 -7.92 15.05
CA PRO A 23 -25.10 -6.74 14.23
C PRO A 23 -24.57 -5.44 14.83
N LYS A 24 -24.55 -5.33 16.18
CA LYS A 24 -24.04 -4.15 16.89
C LYS A 24 -22.52 -4.06 16.86
N LEU A 25 -21.82 -5.20 16.87
CA LEU A 25 -20.35 -5.30 16.79
C LEU A 25 -19.76 -5.06 15.38
N THR A 26 -20.59 -5.07 14.35
CA THR A 26 -20.15 -5.03 12.93
C THR A 26 -20.92 -4.00 12.10
N GLY A 27 -21.57 -3.06 12.78
CA GLY A 27 -22.25 -1.94 12.15
C GLY A 27 -21.30 -0.78 11.85
N TYR A 28 -21.84 0.29 11.27
CA TYR A 28 -21.08 1.51 10.98
C TYR A 28 -20.45 2.14 12.22
N ALA A 29 -21.11 2.03 13.39
CA ALA A 29 -20.55 2.50 14.66
C ALA A 29 -19.20 1.84 14.97
N SER A 30 -19.14 0.51 14.92
CA SER A 30 -17.93 -0.27 15.19
C SER A 30 -16.84 -0.03 14.15
N ALA A 31 -17.23 0.10 12.88
CA ALA A 31 -16.28 0.43 11.82
C ALA A 31 -15.66 1.82 12.04
N LEU A 32 -16.46 2.83 12.40
CA LEU A 32 -15.97 4.19 12.66
C LEU A 32 -15.11 4.28 13.92
N SER A 33 -15.48 3.58 14.99
CA SER A 33 -14.65 3.52 16.21
C SER A 33 -13.31 2.83 15.93
N CYS A 34 -13.31 1.75 15.15
CA CYS A 34 -12.10 1.05 14.77
C CYS A 34 -11.21 1.92 13.88
N LEU A 35 -11.77 2.58 12.85
CA LEU A 35 -11.03 3.52 11.99
C LEU A 35 -10.43 4.68 12.79
N ALA A 36 -11.20 5.27 13.72
CA ALA A 36 -10.69 6.36 14.57
C ALA A 36 -9.53 5.89 15.47
N CYS A 37 -9.64 4.68 16.05
CA CYS A 37 -8.59 4.09 16.86
C CYS A 37 -7.31 3.81 16.05
N VAL A 38 -7.46 3.17 14.88
CA VAL A 38 -6.32 2.89 13.98
C VAL A 38 -5.66 4.18 13.51
N VAL A 39 -6.43 5.20 13.10
CA VAL A 39 -5.89 6.50 12.71
C VAL A 39 -5.13 7.16 13.85
N GLY A 40 -5.71 7.21 15.05
CA GLY A 40 -5.08 7.84 16.22
C GLY A 40 -3.77 7.15 16.62
N LEU A 41 -3.76 5.82 16.67
CA LEU A 41 -2.55 5.05 16.97
C LEU A 41 -1.49 5.21 15.88
N THR A 42 -1.89 5.20 14.61
CA THR A 42 -0.96 5.35 13.48
C THR A 42 -0.35 6.76 13.44
N ILE A 43 -1.12 7.81 13.79
CA ILE A 43 -0.59 9.19 13.95
C ILE A 43 0.42 9.24 15.08
N TRP A 44 0.09 8.69 16.25
CA TRP A 44 1.00 8.67 17.39
C TRP A 44 2.35 8.06 17.00
N MET A 45 2.32 6.92 16.30
CA MET A 45 3.53 6.24 15.84
C MET A 45 4.29 7.03 14.78
N GLY A 46 3.57 7.66 13.84
CA GLY A 46 4.16 8.51 12.81
C GLY A 46 4.87 9.75 13.38
N LEU A 47 4.47 10.21 14.57
CA LEU A 47 5.10 11.33 15.27
C LEU A 47 6.27 10.91 16.16
N VAL A 48 6.14 9.80 16.91
CA VAL A 48 7.12 9.39 17.94
C VAL A 48 8.32 8.61 17.35
N GLY A 49 8.22 8.09 16.13
CA GLY A 49 9.30 7.32 15.48
C GLY A 49 9.33 5.84 15.91
N LYS A 50 10.23 5.04 15.30
CA LYS A 50 10.31 3.58 15.52
C LYS A 50 10.57 3.26 17.00
N VAL A 51 9.67 2.51 17.62
CA VAL A 51 9.78 2.05 19.02
C VAL A 51 10.71 0.82 19.16
N SER A 52 11.11 0.13 18.08
CA SER A 52 12.03 -1.02 18.07
C SER A 52 12.40 -1.47 16.64
N GLU A 53 13.54 -2.15 16.46
CA GLU A 53 13.95 -2.85 15.22
C GLU A 53 12.91 -3.88 14.73
N ASN A 54 12.15 -4.50 15.65
CA ASN A 54 11.10 -5.49 15.32
C ASN A 54 9.71 -4.88 15.12
N GLY A 55 9.63 -3.55 15.05
CA GLY A 55 8.56 -2.85 14.34
C GLY A 55 7.17 -2.86 14.96
N MET A 56 6.31 -2.02 14.36
CA MET A 56 4.95 -1.64 14.74
C MET A 56 4.01 -2.77 15.20
N GLN A 57 4.25 -4.02 14.79
CA GLN A 57 3.43 -5.19 15.15
C GLN A 57 3.63 -5.69 16.59
N LEU A 58 4.70 -5.26 17.26
CA LEU A 58 4.91 -5.53 18.69
C LEU A 58 4.27 -4.48 19.59
N PHE A 59 3.81 -3.35 19.03
CA PHE A 59 3.07 -2.36 19.81
C PHE A 59 1.67 -2.89 20.11
N ILE A 60 1.50 -3.45 21.30
CA ILE A 60 0.29 -4.17 21.74
C ILE A 60 -1.02 -3.41 21.44
N PRO A 61 -1.15 -2.10 21.73
CA PRO A 61 -2.38 -1.36 21.43
C PRO A 61 -2.71 -1.34 19.93
N PHE A 62 -1.69 -1.20 19.07
CA PHE A 62 -1.86 -1.24 17.63
C PHE A 62 -2.27 -2.63 17.14
N SER A 63 -1.63 -3.69 17.65
CA SER A 63 -1.96 -5.07 17.29
C SER A 63 -3.38 -5.47 17.71
N ILE A 64 -3.86 -4.97 18.84
CA ILE A 64 -5.27 -5.13 19.27
C ILE A 64 -6.21 -4.39 18.31
N ALA A 65 -5.94 -3.13 18.00
CA ALA A 65 -6.77 -2.34 17.08
C ALA A 65 -6.82 -2.95 15.67
N TYR A 66 -5.68 -3.46 15.20
CA TYR A 66 -5.53 -4.15 13.94
C TYR A 66 -6.29 -5.48 13.90
N GLY A 67 -6.16 -6.30 14.96
CA GLY A 67 -6.92 -7.55 15.10
C GLY A 67 -8.42 -7.28 15.13
N TRP A 68 -8.86 -6.22 15.81
CA TRP A 68 -10.25 -5.79 15.80
C TRP A 68 -10.74 -5.41 14.39
N MET A 69 -9.92 -4.67 13.63
CA MET A 69 -10.21 -4.33 12.23
C MET A 69 -10.35 -5.59 11.36
N ALA A 70 -9.40 -6.53 11.47
CA ALA A 70 -9.44 -7.78 10.72
C ALA A 70 -10.71 -8.60 11.02
N CYS A 71 -11.12 -8.67 12.29
CA CYS A 71 -12.38 -9.32 12.69
C CYS A 71 -13.62 -8.66 12.06
N ILE A 72 -13.69 -7.32 12.07
CA ILE A 72 -14.80 -6.59 11.43
C ILE A 72 -14.82 -6.88 9.92
N LEU A 73 -13.68 -6.76 9.25
CA LEU A 73 -13.56 -6.96 7.81
C LEU A 73 -13.91 -8.39 7.39
N GLY A 74 -13.41 -9.39 8.11
CA GLY A 74 -13.73 -10.80 7.86
C GLY A 74 -15.24 -11.05 7.98
N TRP A 75 -15.86 -10.52 9.03
CA TRP A 75 -17.30 -10.69 9.23
C TRP A 75 -18.15 -9.97 8.18
N VAL A 76 -17.78 -8.74 7.82
CA VAL A 76 -18.46 -7.97 6.77
C VAL A 76 -18.33 -8.70 5.43
N SER A 77 -17.17 -9.25 5.12
CA SER A 77 -16.92 -10.03 3.90
C SER A 77 -17.80 -11.27 3.86
N LEU A 78 -17.89 -12.05 4.96
CA LEU A 78 -18.75 -13.22 5.07
C LEU A 78 -20.24 -12.89 4.83
N ARG A 79 -20.73 -11.78 5.40
CA ARG A 79 -22.11 -11.32 5.16
C ARG A 79 -22.36 -10.93 3.71
N GLN A 80 -21.34 -10.46 3.01
CA GLN A 80 -21.41 -10.00 1.62
C GLN A 80 -21.20 -11.12 0.60
N VAL A 81 -20.83 -12.35 1.01
CA VAL A 81 -20.75 -13.51 0.09
C VAL A 81 -22.08 -13.75 -0.63
N GLY A 82 -23.22 -13.62 0.07
CA GLY A 82 -24.54 -13.71 -0.57
C GLY A 82 -24.87 -12.54 -1.52
N ALA A 83 -24.08 -11.47 -1.48
CA ALA A 83 -24.20 -10.31 -2.35
C ALA A 83 -23.34 -10.40 -3.62
N LEU A 84 -22.54 -11.46 -3.79
CA LEU A 84 -21.79 -11.75 -5.03
C LEU A 84 -22.70 -11.83 -6.26
N LEU A 85 -23.98 -12.18 -6.07
CA LEU A 85 -24.99 -12.21 -7.13
C LEU A 85 -25.49 -10.81 -7.55
N HIS A 86 -25.18 -9.75 -6.81
CA HIS A 86 -25.69 -8.40 -7.07
C HIS A 86 -24.56 -7.44 -7.46
N LYS A 87 -24.53 -7.02 -8.74
CA LYS A 87 -23.46 -6.20 -9.35
C LYS A 87 -23.02 -4.98 -8.53
N ARG A 88 -23.96 -4.28 -7.88
CA ARG A 88 -23.63 -3.08 -7.05
C ARG A 88 -23.03 -3.38 -5.68
N LYS A 89 -23.16 -4.60 -5.17
CA LYS A 89 -22.60 -4.99 -3.85
C LYS A 89 -21.28 -5.76 -4.01
N PHE A 90 -20.98 -6.22 -5.23
CA PHE A 90 -19.74 -6.86 -5.59
C PHE A 90 -18.51 -6.01 -5.29
N PHE A 91 -18.54 -4.70 -5.56
CA PHE A 91 -17.39 -3.83 -5.27
C PHE A 91 -17.11 -3.74 -3.76
N LEU A 92 -18.16 -3.64 -2.92
CA LEU A 92 -17.99 -3.61 -1.47
C LEU A 92 -17.31 -4.89 -0.98
N PHE A 93 -17.73 -6.04 -1.52
CA PHE A 93 -17.11 -7.32 -1.20
C PHE A 93 -15.62 -7.29 -1.57
N CYS A 94 -15.29 -6.90 -2.81
CA CYS A 94 -13.90 -6.84 -3.27
C CYS A 94 -13.02 -5.92 -2.40
N CYS A 95 -13.51 -4.72 -2.05
CA CYS A 95 -12.74 -3.81 -1.21
C CYS A 95 -12.51 -4.36 0.22
N HIS A 96 -13.53 -4.91 0.87
CA HIS A 96 -13.40 -5.38 2.27
C HIS A 96 -12.68 -6.73 2.36
N PHE A 97 -12.97 -7.65 1.44
CA PHE A 97 -12.35 -8.96 1.40
C PHE A 97 -10.89 -8.88 0.92
N GLY A 98 -10.61 -8.04 -0.09
CA GLY A 98 -9.24 -7.76 -0.52
C GLY A 98 -8.41 -7.20 0.63
N LEU A 99 -8.91 -6.18 1.33
CA LEU A 99 -8.23 -5.64 2.52
C LEU A 99 -8.06 -6.71 3.62
N PHE A 100 -9.09 -7.51 3.89
CA PHE A 100 -9.00 -8.60 4.87
C PHE A 100 -7.85 -9.58 4.55
N ILE A 101 -7.76 -10.03 3.30
CA ILE A 101 -6.68 -10.92 2.86
C ILE A 101 -5.33 -10.24 3.03
N ILE A 102 -5.17 -9.00 2.54
CA ILE A 102 -3.91 -8.26 2.65
C ILE A 102 -3.46 -8.19 4.10
N LEU A 103 -4.37 -7.79 5.00
CA LEU A 103 -4.03 -7.60 6.40
C LEU A 103 -3.65 -8.92 7.09
N VAL A 104 -4.48 -9.96 6.94
CA VAL A 104 -4.23 -11.25 7.59
C VAL A 104 -2.97 -11.93 7.03
N CYS A 105 -2.83 -11.99 5.71
CA CYS A 105 -1.68 -12.64 5.09
C CYS A 105 -0.39 -11.85 5.29
N ALA A 106 -0.44 -10.51 5.32
CA ALA A 106 0.75 -9.71 5.64
C ALA A 106 1.19 -9.89 7.10
N SER A 107 0.25 -10.03 8.05
CA SER A 107 0.57 -10.33 9.45
C SER A 107 1.12 -11.74 9.66
N LEU A 108 0.63 -12.73 8.92
CA LEU A 108 1.18 -14.09 8.96
C LEU A 108 2.54 -14.15 8.26
N GLY A 109 2.70 -13.42 7.15
CA GLY A 109 3.94 -13.26 6.42
C GLY A 109 5.04 -12.65 7.28
N SER A 110 4.76 -11.59 8.03
CA SER A 110 5.77 -10.96 8.89
C SER A 110 6.28 -11.87 10.01
N VAL A 111 5.48 -12.83 10.48
CA VAL A 111 5.90 -13.83 11.48
C VAL A 111 6.60 -15.03 10.83
N ALA A 112 6.19 -15.45 9.64
CA ALA A 112 6.70 -16.64 8.95
C ALA A 112 7.89 -16.37 8.01
N ARG A 113 8.21 -15.09 7.75
CA ARG A 113 9.27 -14.68 6.85
C ARG A 113 10.64 -15.09 7.39
N GLN A 114 11.50 -15.54 6.48
CA GLN A 114 12.91 -15.80 6.77
C GLN A 114 13.77 -14.79 6.01
N SER A 115 14.75 -14.19 6.70
CA SER A 115 15.79 -13.36 6.10
C SER A 115 17.15 -13.95 6.44
N LEU A 116 17.97 -14.18 5.42
CA LEU A 116 19.34 -14.66 5.56
C LEU A 116 20.29 -13.69 4.87
N THR A 117 21.36 -13.32 5.55
CA THR A 117 22.44 -12.52 4.98
C THR A 117 23.55 -13.46 4.53
N MET A 118 24.03 -13.26 3.31
CA MET A 118 25.07 -14.07 2.71
C MET A 118 26.16 -13.19 2.11
N VAL A 119 27.41 -13.48 2.44
CA VAL A 119 28.58 -12.75 1.96
C VAL A 119 29.40 -13.69 1.07
N ILE A 120 29.53 -13.37 -0.21
CA ILE A 120 30.22 -14.21 -1.21
C ILE A 120 31.30 -13.39 -1.92
N GLY A 121 32.51 -13.96 -2.03
CA GLY A 121 33.58 -13.45 -2.88
C GLY A 121 33.48 -13.91 -4.34
N VAL A 122 34.09 -13.16 -5.27
CA VAL A 122 34.13 -13.56 -6.69
C VAL A 122 34.80 -14.95 -6.84
N GLY A 123 34.13 -15.86 -7.55
CA GLY A 123 34.54 -17.25 -7.74
C GLY A 123 34.17 -18.21 -6.60
N GLU A 124 33.62 -17.69 -5.49
CA GLU A 124 33.21 -18.49 -4.35
C GLU A 124 31.75 -18.97 -4.52
N GLN A 125 31.48 -20.21 -4.10
CA GLN A 125 30.16 -20.81 -4.07
C GLN A 125 29.74 -21.06 -2.62
N LYS A 126 28.58 -20.53 -2.21
CA LYS A 126 28.01 -20.78 -0.88
C LYS A 126 26.60 -21.33 -0.94
N ARG A 127 26.27 -22.12 0.08
CA ARG A 127 24.92 -22.69 0.32
C ARG A 127 24.33 -22.25 1.66
N GLU A 128 25.10 -21.53 2.47
CA GLU A 128 24.71 -21.16 3.83
C GLU A 128 24.57 -19.64 3.95
N GLY A 129 23.49 -19.21 4.60
CA GLY A 129 23.26 -17.82 4.99
C GLY A 129 23.15 -17.70 6.50
N VAL A 130 23.42 -16.51 7.02
CA VAL A 130 23.32 -16.19 8.44
C VAL A 130 21.97 -15.53 8.71
N ASP A 131 21.18 -16.09 9.62
CA ASP A 131 19.91 -15.51 10.09
C ASP A 131 20.17 -14.30 11.00
N SER A 132 19.14 -13.51 11.25
CA SER A 132 19.15 -12.36 12.17
C SER A 132 19.65 -12.67 13.59
N SER A 133 19.53 -13.92 14.03
CA SER A 133 20.04 -14.41 15.32
C SER A 133 21.50 -14.90 15.27
N GLY A 134 22.19 -14.75 14.14
CA GLY A 134 23.58 -15.19 13.96
C GLY A 134 23.75 -16.69 13.69
N HIS A 135 22.67 -17.45 13.53
CA HIS A 135 22.73 -18.87 13.22
C HIS A 135 22.88 -19.11 11.72
N LEU A 136 23.75 -20.04 11.35
CA LEU A 136 23.88 -20.51 9.96
C LEU A 136 22.69 -21.38 9.58
N ARG A 137 22.12 -21.13 8.41
CA ARG A 137 21.09 -21.97 7.79
C ARG A 137 21.48 -22.32 6.36
N GLU A 138 21.30 -23.59 6.01
CA GLU A 138 21.48 -24.09 4.66
C GLU A 138 20.30 -23.74 3.75
N LEU A 139 20.60 -23.42 2.49
CA LEU A 139 19.65 -23.14 1.43
C LEU A 139 19.44 -24.37 0.54
N PRO A 140 18.27 -24.49 -0.12
CA PRO A 140 18.01 -25.57 -1.07
C PRO A 140 18.76 -25.44 -2.40
N PHE A 141 19.55 -24.36 -2.58
CA PHE A 141 20.34 -24.08 -3.78
C PHE A 141 21.67 -23.43 -3.40
N ALA A 142 22.64 -23.48 -4.31
CA ALA A 142 23.92 -22.82 -4.15
C ALA A 142 24.01 -21.55 -4.99
N ILE A 143 24.65 -20.52 -4.45
CA ILE A 143 24.90 -19.25 -5.12
C ILE A 143 26.41 -19.13 -5.37
N GLU A 144 26.79 -18.85 -6.61
CA GLU A 144 28.18 -18.55 -7.01
C GLU A 144 28.26 -17.15 -7.61
N LEU A 145 29.19 -16.32 -7.13
CA LEU A 145 29.43 -14.99 -7.70
C LEU A 145 30.45 -15.11 -8.84
N LYS A 146 30.03 -14.97 -10.09
CA LYS A 146 30.92 -15.09 -11.26
C LYS A 146 31.73 -13.82 -11.51
N ARG A 147 31.05 -12.67 -11.45
CA ARG A 147 31.67 -11.39 -11.79
C ARG A 147 31.04 -10.28 -10.97
N LEU A 148 31.87 -9.33 -10.54
CA LEU A 148 31.44 -8.07 -9.96
C LEU A 148 31.96 -6.94 -10.87
N GLU A 149 31.08 -6.35 -11.66
CA GLU A 149 31.38 -5.10 -12.37
C GLU A 149 30.78 -3.97 -11.55
N ALA A 150 31.60 -3.07 -11.01
CA ALA A 150 31.08 -1.82 -10.47
C ALA A 150 31.63 -0.73 -11.36
N GLY A 151 30.75 -0.02 -12.08
CA GLY A 151 31.21 1.03 -12.98
C GLY A 151 31.82 2.20 -12.21
N GLU A 152 32.48 3.08 -12.97
CA GLU A 152 33.47 4.03 -12.46
C GLU A 152 32.81 5.28 -11.84
N LEU A 153 31.54 5.53 -12.17
CA LEU A 153 30.73 6.61 -11.63
C LEU A 153 29.79 6.13 -10.49
N PRO A 154 29.38 7.00 -9.55
CA PRO A 154 28.35 6.66 -8.56
C PRO A 154 26.98 6.34 -9.18
N SER A 155 26.74 6.78 -10.43
CA SER A 155 25.57 6.47 -11.26
C SER A 155 25.71 5.20 -12.10
N ASP A 156 26.92 4.67 -12.18
CA ASP A 156 27.25 3.57 -13.07
C ASP A 156 26.76 2.25 -12.49
N ARG A 157 26.29 1.39 -13.38
CA ARG A 157 25.61 0.15 -13.01
C ARG A 157 26.61 -0.76 -12.29
N ILE A 158 26.29 -1.13 -11.06
CA ILE A 158 26.94 -2.24 -10.39
C ILE A 158 26.19 -3.49 -10.83
N VAL A 159 26.90 -4.49 -11.33
CA VAL A 159 26.34 -5.73 -11.84
C VAL A 159 27.14 -6.87 -11.22
N SER A 160 26.51 -7.59 -10.28
CA SER A 160 27.03 -8.85 -9.79
C SER A 160 26.41 -9.99 -10.57
N GLU A 161 27.13 -10.54 -11.55
CA GLU A 161 26.66 -11.73 -12.25
C GLU A 161 26.80 -12.93 -11.32
N VAL A 162 25.65 -13.52 -10.98
CA VAL A 162 25.54 -14.65 -10.06
C VAL A 162 24.96 -15.84 -10.81
N ASN A 163 25.49 -17.03 -10.54
CA ASN A 163 24.88 -18.29 -10.95
C ASN A 163 24.19 -18.93 -9.76
N VAL A 164 23.00 -19.49 -10.00
CA VAL A 164 22.25 -20.22 -8.98
C VAL A 164 22.08 -21.66 -9.44
N TYR A 165 22.53 -22.60 -8.60
CA TYR A 165 22.51 -24.04 -8.90
C TYR A 165 21.44 -24.72 -8.03
N PRO A 166 20.34 -25.23 -8.63
CA PRO A 166 19.43 -26.15 -7.98
C PRO A 166 20.15 -27.43 -7.51
N CYS A 167 19.65 -28.05 -6.44
CA CYS A 167 20.24 -29.28 -5.90
C CYS A 167 20.04 -30.53 -6.80
N GLU A 168 19.14 -30.48 -7.78
CA GLU A 168 18.88 -31.58 -8.72
C GLU A 168 19.15 -31.14 -10.16
N ASP A 169 20.07 -31.87 -10.81
CA ASP A 169 20.38 -31.94 -12.23
C ASP A 169 20.05 -30.71 -13.09
N GLY A 170 21.06 -29.84 -13.21
CA GLY A 170 21.33 -29.01 -14.38
C GLY A 170 20.19 -28.15 -14.94
N MET A 171 20.14 -26.87 -14.54
CA MET A 171 19.76 -25.63 -15.29
C MET A 171 19.00 -24.63 -14.39
N PRO A 172 18.95 -23.30 -14.67
CA PRO A 172 19.74 -22.49 -15.62
C PRO A 172 20.63 -21.45 -14.89
N ASN A 173 21.66 -20.94 -15.58
CA ASN A 173 22.36 -19.71 -15.17
C ASN A 173 21.34 -18.54 -15.16
N LYS A 174 20.83 -18.16 -13.98
CA LYS A 174 20.06 -16.93 -13.81
C LYS A 174 21.00 -15.81 -13.39
N ARG A 175 21.30 -14.90 -14.32
CA ARG A 175 21.97 -13.64 -13.97
C ARG A 175 21.08 -12.85 -13.01
N VAL A 176 21.66 -12.44 -11.90
CA VAL A 176 21.07 -11.48 -10.97
C VAL A 176 21.68 -10.14 -11.29
N GLU A 177 20.89 -9.07 -11.37
CA GLU A 177 21.39 -7.71 -11.57
C GLU A 177 21.08 -6.88 -10.33
N VAL A 178 21.92 -5.88 -10.01
CA VAL A 178 21.67 -4.99 -8.87
C VAL A 178 20.36 -4.23 -9.09
N ASN A 179 19.51 -4.22 -8.07
CA ASN A 179 18.13 -3.70 -8.09
C ASN A 179 17.15 -4.49 -9.00
N GLN A 180 17.52 -5.69 -9.45
CA GLN A 180 16.58 -6.68 -9.99
C GLN A 180 16.68 -7.96 -9.17
N PRO A 181 15.83 -8.14 -8.14
CA PRO A 181 15.92 -9.31 -7.29
C PRO A 181 15.60 -10.57 -8.09
N ALA A 182 16.49 -11.56 -8.01
CA ALA A 182 16.24 -12.85 -8.63
C ALA A 182 15.31 -13.70 -7.77
N ASP A 183 14.36 -14.37 -8.43
CA ASP A 183 13.45 -15.31 -7.79
C ASP A 183 13.90 -16.74 -8.11
N VAL A 184 14.28 -17.49 -7.08
CA VAL A 184 14.71 -18.89 -7.18
C VAL A 184 14.03 -19.69 -6.09
N MET A 185 13.20 -20.67 -6.48
CA MET A 185 12.50 -21.56 -5.56
C MET A 185 11.72 -20.82 -4.45
N GLY A 186 11.17 -19.64 -4.76
CA GLY A 186 10.44 -18.79 -3.80
C GLY A 186 11.33 -17.90 -2.93
N TRP A 187 12.65 -17.98 -3.06
CA TRP A 187 13.60 -17.07 -2.43
C TRP A 187 13.87 -15.88 -3.35
N LYS A 188 13.78 -14.68 -2.78
CA LYS A 188 14.19 -13.46 -3.45
C LYS A 188 15.59 -13.05 -3.01
N ILE A 189 16.48 -12.85 -3.97
CA ILE A 189 17.89 -12.53 -3.75
C ILE A 189 18.09 -11.04 -4.02
N TYR A 190 18.40 -10.26 -2.99
CA TYR A 190 18.71 -8.83 -3.09
C TYR A 190 20.19 -8.62 -2.85
N GLN A 191 20.82 -7.73 -3.61
CA GLN A 191 22.16 -7.27 -3.32
C GLN A 191 22.08 -5.98 -2.52
N ILE A 192 22.56 -6.01 -1.28
CA ILE A 192 22.47 -4.88 -0.35
C ILE A 192 23.78 -4.11 -0.21
N GLY A 193 24.90 -4.69 -0.65
CA GLY A 193 26.20 -4.04 -0.57
C GLY A 193 27.29 -4.78 -1.31
N PHE A 194 28.44 -4.13 -1.42
CA PHE A 194 29.66 -4.70 -1.97
C PHE A 194 30.88 -4.00 -1.33
N ASP A 195 32.01 -4.68 -1.29
CA ASP A 195 33.29 -4.09 -0.86
C ASP A 195 34.35 -4.38 -1.92
N LYS A 196 35.00 -3.30 -2.40
CA LYS A 196 36.12 -3.32 -3.35
C LYS A 196 37.49 -3.19 -2.67
N ASN A 197 37.57 -2.89 -1.37
CA ASN A 197 38.82 -2.54 -0.68
C ASN A 197 39.65 -3.73 -0.18
N LYS A 198 39.31 -4.97 -0.59
CA LYS A 198 40.24 -6.11 -0.48
C LYS A 198 41.06 -6.27 -1.76
N GLY A 199 41.93 -5.28 -2.01
CA GLY A 199 43.26 -5.45 -2.62
C GLY A 199 43.42 -5.94 -4.07
N ASP A 200 42.82 -7.04 -4.51
CA ASP A 200 43.19 -7.70 -5.78
C ASP A 200 42.05 -8.61 -6.24
N ALA A 201 41.37 -8.34 -7.36
CA ALA A 201 40.42 -9.24 -8.05
C ALA A 201 39.30 -9.95 -7.21
N THR A 202 39.24 -9.76 -5.90
CA THR A 202 38.39 -10.47 -4.93
C THR A 202 37.40 -9.50 -4.33
N GLY A 203 36.53 -8.95 -5.17
CA GLY A 203 35.37 -8.21 -4.70
C GLY A 203 34.44 -9.11 -3.89
N VAL A 204 33.79 -8.56 -2.87
CA VAL A 204 32.77 -9.27 -2.08
C VAL A 204 31.43 -8.62 -2.31
N SER A 205 30.39 -9.42 -2.55
CA SER A 205 28.99 -8.96 -2.58
C SER A 205 28.25 -9.46 -1.34
N ILE A 206 27.43 -8.58 -0.77
CA ILE A 206 26.55 -8.88 0.35
C ILE A 206 25.14 -9.03 -0.21
N PHE A 207 24.59 -10.23 -0.06
CA PHE A 207 23.24 -10.59 -0.48
C PHE A 207 22.31 -10.74 0.73
N GLU A 208 21.09 -10.24 0.60
CA GLU A 208 19.99 -10.54 1.50
C GLU A 208 19.00 -11.47 0.78
N LEU A 209 18.76 -12.62 1.38
CA LEU A 209 17.92 -13.70 0.86
C LEU A 209 16.62 -13.73 1.65
N LEU A 210 15.51 -13.56 0.95
CA LEU A 210 14.20 -13.35 1.55
C LEU A 210 13.21 -14.41 1.09
N PHE A 211 12.67 -15.18 2.03
CA PHE A 211 11.60 -16.14 1.78
C PHE A 211 10.33 -15.75 2.53
N ASP A 212 9.22 -15.63 1.79
CA ASP A 212 7.90 -15.30 2.35
C ASP A 212 6.81 -16.19 1.70
N PRO A 213 6.32 -17.21 2.41
CA PRO A 213 5.31 -18.12 1.88
C PRO A 213 3.91 -17.49 1.75
N TRP A 214 3.67 -16.35 2.41
CA TRP A 214 2.37 -15.68 2.41
C TRP A 214 2.24 -14.62 1.30
N LEU A 215 3.36 -14.24 0.69
CA LEU A 215 3.42 -13.22 -0.35
C LEU A 215 2.45 -13.45 -1.53
N PRO A 216 2.24 -14.68 -2.05
CA PRO A 216 1.26 -14.91 -3.12
C PRO A 216 -0.18 -14.56 -2.69
N PHE A 217 -0.56 -14.83 -1.44
CA PHE A 217 -1.87 -14.51 -0.93
C PHE A 217 -2.05 -13.00 -0.72
N VAL A 218 -0.99 -12.30 -0.32
CA VAL A 218 -0.98 -10.83 -0.27
C VAL A 218 -1.28 -10.27 -1.66
N TYR A 219 -0.62 -10.77 -2.72
CA TYR A 219 -0.89 -10.34 -4.09
C TYR A 219 -2.31 -10.65 -4.57
N ILE A 220 -2.89 -11.79 -4.18
CA ILE A 220 -4.31 -12.09 -4.43
C ILE A 220 -5.20 -11.03 -3.77
N GLY A 221 -4.94 -10.70 -2.50
CA GLY A 221 -5.65 -9.65 -1.78
C GLY A 221 -5.54 -8.28 -2.46
N MET A 222 -4.32 -7.92 -2.91
CA MET A 222 -4.07 -6.71 -3.70
C MET A 222 -4.87 -6.68 -4.99
N GLY A 223 -4.89 -7.78 -5.75
CA GLY A 223 -5.68 -7.90 -6.99
C GLY A 223 -7.19 -7.76 -6.76
N VAL A 224 -7.71 -8.41 -5.72
CA VAL A 224 -9.13 -8.30 -5.32
C VAL A 224 -9.46 -6.85 -4.91
N MET A 225 -8.58 -6.19 -4.16
CA MET A 225 -8.76 -4.80 -3.75
C MET A 225 -8.70 -3.83 -4.95
N ALA A 226 -7.77 -4.05 -5.89
CA ALA A 226 -7.66 -3.28 -7.13
C ALA A 226 -8.94 -3.41 -7.98
N LEU A 227 -9.48 -4.62 -8.13
CA LEU A 227 -10.75 -4.86 -8.81
C LEU A 227 -11.90 -4.09 -8.16
N GLY A 228 -11.97 -4.09 -6.82
CA GLY A 228 -12.94 -3.29 -6.07
C GLY A 228 -12.84 -1.79 -6.37
N GLY A 229 -11.61 -1.26 -6.41
CA GLY A 229 -11.32 0.13 -6.79
C GLY A 229 -11.74 0.46 -8.22
N LEU A 230 -11.43 -0.39 -9.20
CA LEU A 230 -11.82 -0.21 -10.61
C LEU A 230 -13.35 -0.22 -10.79
N VAL A 231 -14.05 -1.13 -10.10
CA VAL A 231 -15.51 -1.17 -10.13
C VAL A 231 -16.11 0.07 -9.46
N LEU A 232 -15.50 0.57 -8.38
CA LEU A 232 -15.91 1.83 -7.73
C LEU A 232 -15.72 3.03 -8.67
N LEU A 233 -14.61 3.09 -9.40
CA LEU A 233 -14.38 4.10 -10.44
C LEU A 233 -15.45 4.02 -11.52
N PHE A 234 -15.67 2.84 -12.10
CA PHE A 234 -16.68 2.62 -13.12
C PHE A 234 -18.06 3.16 -12.68
N PHE A 235 -18.52 2.79 -11.48
CA PHE A 235 -19.81 3.28 -10.98
C PHE A 235 -19.84 4.78 -10.68
N SER A 236 -18.70 5.36 -10.30
CA SER A 236 -18.60 6.81 -10.04
C SER A 236 -18.62 7.62 -11.33
N PHE A 237 -18.06 7.08 -12.42
CA PHE A 237 -18.15 7.65 -13.78
C PHE A 237 -19.55 7.47 -14.38
N THR A 238 -20.18 6.30 -14.22
CA THR A 238 -21.52 6.07 -14.74
C THR A 238 -22.55 6.94 -14.01
N GLY A 239 -23.16 7.89 -14.71
CA GLY A 239 -24.10 8.85 -14.12
C GLY A 239 -23.48 10.21 -13.78
N TRP A 240 -22.30 10.52 -14.32
CA TRP A 240 -21.77 11.88 -14.39
C TRP A 240 -22.52 12.68 -15.47
N ARG A 241 -23.75 13.12 -15.15
CA ARG A 241 -24.62 13.89 -16.07
C ARG A 241 -25.07 15.24 -15.50
N GLU A 242 -24.41 15.73 -14.44
CA GLU A 242 -24.78 16.99 -13.79
C GLU A 242 -24.15 18.20 -14.48
N ASN A 243 -24.86 19.34 -14.48
CA ASN A 243 -24.50 20.59 -15.13
C ASN A 243 -23.08 21.05 -14.70
N ILE A 244 -22.12 20.97 -15.62
CA ILE A 244 -20.72 20.67 -15.30
C ILE A 244 -19.80 21.91 -15.27
N ARG A 245 -20.30 23.09 -15.66
CA ARG A 245 -19.45 24.25 -15.98
C ARG A 245 -18.55 24.70 -14.83
N TRP A 246 -19.11 25.08 -13.67
CA TRP A 246 -18.28 25.55 -12.55
C TRP A 246 -17.53 24.40 -11.85
N LYS A 247 -18.10 23.19 -11.86
CA LYS A 247 -17.53 21.99 -11.23
C LYS A 247 -16.27 21.50 -11.95
N SER A 248 -16.26 21.59 -13.29
CA SER A 248 -15.08 21.28 -14.13
C SER A 248 -13.98 22.31 -13.95
N VAL A 249 -14.35 23.58 -13.74
CA VAL A 249 -13.40 24.65 -13.45
C VAL A 249 -12.69 24.39 -12.12
N CYS A 250 -13.37 23.93 -11.07
CA CYS A 250 -12.71 23.57 -9.82
C CYS A 250 -11.73 22.38 -9.99
N ILE A 251 -12.13 21.33 -10.73
CA ILE A 251 -11.24 20.19 -11.00
C ILE A 251 -10.04 20.63 -11.84
N ALA A 252 -10.27 21.44 -12.88
CA ALA A 252 -9.21 21.97 -13.73
C ALA A 252 -8.30 22.96 -12.98
N ALA A 253 -8.82 23.74 -12.05
CA ALA A 253 -8.04 24.66 -11.22
C ALA A 253 -7.17 23.91 -10.22
N VAL A 254 -7.69 22.87 -9.55
CA VAL A 254 -6.89 22.02 -8.67
C VAL A 254 -5.87 21.20 -9.48
N GLY A 255 -6.28 20.68 -10.63
CA GLY A 255 -5.39 20.00 -11.57
C GLY A 255 -4.26 20.89 -12.05
N GLY A 256 -4.59 22.10 -12.50
CA GLY A 256 -3.62 23.11 -12.93
C GLY A 256 -2.69 23.55 -11.80
N LEU A 257 -3.22 23.75 -10.59
CA LEU A 257 -2.41 24.07 -9.41
C LEU A 257 -1.43 22.94 -9.08
N LEU A 258 -1.87 21.68 -9.08
CA LEU A 258 -0.99 20.55 -8.80
C LEU A 258 0.09 20.40 -9.88
N VAL A 259 -0.28 20.51 -11.17
CA VAL A 259 0.69 20.53 -12.27
C VAL A 259 1.68 21.68 -12.11
N ALA A 260 1.21 22.88 -11.73
CA ALA A 260 2.08 24.01 -11.46
C ALA A 260 3.00 23.77 -10.27
N VAL A 261 2.54 23.12 -9.20
CA VAL A 261 3.38 22.75 -8.06
C VAL A 261 4.44 21.72 -8.47
N PHE A 262 4.08 20.69 -9.27
CA PHE A 262 5.05 19.73 -9.80
C PHE A 262 6.08 20.40 -10.72
N ALA A 263 5.64 21.25 -11.64
CA ALA A 263 6.53 22.00 -12.52
C ALA A 263 7.43 22.97 -11.74
N CYS A 264 6.91 23.63 -10.71
CA CYS A 264 7.70 24.48 -9.82
C CYS A 264 8.69 23.65 -8.98
N SER A 265 8.32 22.45 -8.51
CA SER A 265 9.27 21.58 -7.81
C SER A 265 10.42 21.14 -8.71
N ASP A 266 10.17 20.91 -10.01
CA ASP A 266 11.21 20.62 -11.00
C ASP A 266 12.13 21.81 -11.32
N ILE A 267 11.68 23.03 -11.04
CA ILE A 267 12.46 24.28 -11.22
C ILE A 267 13.24 24.63 -9.95
N VAL A 268 12.63 24.44 -8.78
CA VAL A 268 13.21 24.79 -7.47
C VAL A 268 14.19 23.73 -6.97
N ILE A 269 13.95 22.45 -7.27
CA ILE A 269 14.93 21.39 -7.09
C ILE A 269 15.72 21.35 -8.39
N PRO A 270 16.99 21.81 -8.44
CA PRO A 270 17.80 21.64 -9.63
C PRO A 270 17.78 20.15 -9.95
N LYS A 271 17.30 19.80 -11.14
CA LYS A 271 17.35 18.44 -11.65
C LYS A 271 18.75 17.89 -11.33
N LEU A 272 18.80 16.74 -10.64
CA LEU A 272 19.87 15.78 -10.92
C LEU A 272 19.68 15.40 -12.40
N SER A 273 20.14 16.28 -13.29
CA SER A 273 20.04 16.14 -14.73
C SER A 273 20.92 14.98 -15.14
N GLY A 274 20.35 14.10 -15.96
CA GLY A 274 21.10 13.11 -16.72
C GLY A 274 21.09 11.73 -16.08
N ASP A 275 21.95 11.50 -15.10
CA ASP A 275 22.43 10.13 -14.87
C ASP A 275 22.40 9.64 -13.42
N ALA A 276 22.06 10.50 -12.46
CA ALA A 276 22.15 10.20 -11.02
C ALA A 276 20.80 9.94 -10.32
N LEU A 277 19.78 9.44 -11.02
CA LEU A 277 18.58 8.91 -10.34
C LEU A 277 18.97 7.61 -9.61
N PRO A 278 18.70 7.48 -8.30
CA PRO A 278 18.85 6.20 -7.60
C PRO A 278 18.18 5.10 -8.43
N PRO A 279 18.83 3.93 -8.65
CA PRO A 279 18.31 2.90 -9.55
C PRO A 279 16.87 2.44 -9.23
N VAL A 280 16.46 2.57 -7.98
CA VAL A 280 15.09 2.35 -7.46
C VAL A 280 14.01 3.13 -8.23
N LEU A 281 14.33 4.29 -8.80
CA LEU A 281 13.37 5.13 -9.55
C LEU A 281 13.20 4.69 -11.02
N ARG A 282 13.95 3.68 -11.48
CA ARG A 282 13.85 3.13 -12.85
C ARG A 282 12.88 1.95 -12.98
N SER A 283 12.25 1.51 -11.88
CA SER A 283 11.28 0.40 -11.90
C SER A 283 10.01 0.77 -12.70
N PRO A 284 9.44 -0.16 -13.49
CA PRO A 284 8.21 0.07 -14.25
C PRO A 284 7.00 0.40 -13.36
N TRP A 285 7.05 0.08 -12.06
CA TRP A 285 5.99 0.37 -11.11
C TRP A 285 6.01 1.78 -10.55
N PHE A 286 7.15 2.49 -10.67
CA PHE A 286 7.28 3.87 -10.18
C PHE A 286 6.31 4.81 -10.89
N ILE A 287 6.28 4.78 -12.23
CA ILE A 287 5.45 5.70 -13.03
C ILE A 287 3.95 5.51 -12.75
N PRO A 288 3.38 4.28 -12.81
CA PRO A 288 1.97 4.06 -12.46
C PRO A 288 1.63 4.48 -11.03
N HIS A 289 2.53 4.21 -10.08
CA HIS A 289 2.35 4.62 -8.68
C HIS A 289 2.19 6.13 -8.53
N VAL A 290 3.15 6.91 -9.06
CA VAL A 290 3.10 8.37 -8.99
C VAL A 290 1.87 8.90 -9.73
N PHE A 291 1.58 8.39 -10.91
CA PHE A 291 0.42 8.80 -11.72
C PHE A 291 -0.91 8.63 -10.97
N PHE A 292 -1.13 7.48 -10.31
CA PHE A 292 -2.36 7.25 -9.55
C PHE A 292 -2.48 8.19 -8.35
N TYR A 293 -1.38 8.51 -7.67
CA TYR A 293 -1.41 9.50 -6.59
C TYR A 293 -1.72 10.90 -7.10
N VAL A 294 -1.14 11.35 -8.23
CA VAL A 294 -1.47 12.67 -8.80
C VAL A 294 -2.97 12.78 -9.08
N LEU A 295 -3.59 11.77 -9.71
CA LEU A 295 -5.04 11.74 -9.94
C LEU A 295 -5.83 11.77 -8.64
N ALA A 296 -5.41 11.01 -7.62
CA ALA A 296 -6.05 11.00 -6.31
C ALA A 296 -6.02 12.39 -5.66
N TYR A 297 -4.86 13.05 -5.63
CA TYR A 297 -4.69 14.38 -5.04
C TYR A 297 -5.58 15.43 -5.71
N ILE A 298 -5.70 15.40 -7.05
CA ILE A 298 -6.58 16.33 -7.78
C ILE A 298 -8.04 16.18 -7.32
N LEU A 299 -8.53 14.94 -7.31
CA LEU A 299 -9.93 14.64 -7.00
C LEU A 299 -10.26 14.88 -5.53
N LEU A 300 -9.35 14.48 -4.63
CA LEU A 300 -9.50 14.68 -3.19
C LEU A 300 -9.38 16.16 -2.81
N GLY A 301 -8.50 16.92 -3.47
CA GLY A 301 -8.43 18.38 -3.33
C GLY A 301 -9.70 19.07 -3.80
N ALA A 302 -10.22 18.71 -4.98
CA ALA A 302 -11.50 19.22 -5.47
C ALA A 302 -12.66 18.88 -4.52
N SER A 303 -12.65 17.68 -3.92
CA SER A 303 -13.64 17.28 -2.91
C SER A 303 -13.54 18.12 -1.63
N ALA A 304 -12.33 18.45 -1.18
CA ALA A 304 -12.11 19.28 0.00
C ALA A 304 -12.61 20.72 -0.22
N LEU A 305 -12.34 21.32 -1.40
CA LEU A 305 -12.89 22.63 -1.77
C LEU A 305 -14.42 22.61 -1.82
N THR A 306 -15.01 21.57 -2.43
CA THR A 306 -16.47 21.40 -2.47
C THR A 306 -17.04 21.23 -1.05
N GLY A 307 -16.36 20.48 -0.19
CA GLY A 307 -16.74 20.29 1.20
C GLY A 307 -16.65 21.56 2.05
N LEU A 308 -15.61 22.37 1.83
CA LEU A 308 -15.45 23.68 2.45
C LEU A 308 -16.59 24.62 2.03
N TYR A 309 -16.89 24.68 0.73
CA TYR A 309 -18.02 25.44 0.21
C TYR A 309 -19.35 25.05 0.87
N LEU A 310 -19.61 23.75 1.02
CA LEU A 310 -20.81 23.23 1.67
C LEU A 310 -20.89 23.55 3.17
N LEU A 311 -19.75 23.65 3.86
CA LEU A 311 -19.70 24.05 5.29
C LEU A 311 -19.91 25.55 5.49
N CYS A 312 -19.34 26.38 4.60
CA CYS A 312 -19.43 27.84 4.69
C CYS A 312 -20.80 28.37 4.26
N SER A 313 -21.50 27.67 3.37
CA SER A 313 -22.79 28.14 2.84
C SER A 313 -23.98 27.67 3.69
N LYS A 314 -24.58 28.59 4.47
CA LYS A 314 -25.79 28.34 5.28
C LYS A 314 -27.00 27.85 4.46
N LYS A 315 -27.02 28.12 3.16
CA LYS A 315 -28.10 27.75 2.22
C LYS A 315 -27.95 26.34 1.63
N CYS A 316 -26.75 25.74 1.73
CA CYS A 316 -26.38 24.53 1.00
C CYS A 316 -26.49 23.22 1.78
N GLU A 317 -26.98 23.23 3.03
CA GLU A 317 -27.27 22.00 3.78
C GLU A 317 -28.27 21.08 3.04
N ASN A 318 -29.09 21.69 2.17
CA ASN A 318 -30.08 21.01 1.32
C ASN A 318 -29.65 20.84 -0.14
N ASP A 319 -28.44 21.26 -0.55
CA ASP A 319 -27.94 21.04 -1.91
C ASP A 319 -27.47 19.59 -2.07
N VAL A 320 -28.43 18.72 -2.39
CA VAL A 320 -28.20 17.30 -2.62
C VAL A 320 -27.28 17.06 -3.82
N GLY A 321 -27.30 17.93 -4.83
CA GLY A 321 -26.49 17.77 -6.04
C GLY A 321 -25.00 17.99 -5.75
N THR A 322 -24.67 19.09 -5.07
CA THR A 322 -23.29 19.39 -4.68
C THR A 322 -22.76 18.39 -3.66
N MET A 323 -23.60 17.90 -2.74
CA MET A 323 -23.21 16.82 -1.82
C MET A 323 -22.90 15.51 -2.57
N ARG A 324 -23.73 15.10 -3.54
CA ARG A 324 -23.50 13.90 -4.36
C ARG A 324 -22.23 14.02 -5.20
N LEU A 325 -21.95 15.21 -5.74
CA LEU A 325 -20.69 15.48 -6.42
C LEU A 325 -19.50 15.28 -5.47
N CYS A 326 -19.55 15.87 -4.28
CA CYS A 326 -18.52 15.73 -3.27
C CYS A 326 -18.27 14.25 -2.92
N ASP A 327 -19.35 13.49 -2.64
CA ASP A 327 -19.28 12.06 -2.38
C ASP A 327 -18.62 11.29 -3.55
N LYS A 328 -18.97 11.60 -4.82
CA LYS A 328 -18.37 10.98 -6.02
C LYS A 328 -16.88 11.32 -6.18
N LEU A 329 -16.48 12.57 -5.96
CA LEU A 329 -15.08 13.00 -6.02
C LEU A 329 -14.25 12.24 -4.98
N VAL A 330 -14.76 12.08 -3.76
CA VAL A 330 -14.10 11.27 -2.72
C VAL A 330 -14.01 9.81 -3.15
N TYR A 331 -15.09 9.22 -3.68
CA TYR A 331 -15.05 7.81 -4.13
C TYR A 331 -14.02 7.57 -5.23
N MET A 332 -13.92 8.47 -6.21
CA MET A 332 -12.91 8.37 -7.26
C MET A 332 -11.50 8.60 -6.71
N GLY A 333 -11.31 9.64 -5.90
CA GLY A 333 -10.03 9.96 -5.29
C GLY A 333 -9.50 8.83 -4.40
N VAL A 334 -10.35 8.23 -3.56
CA VAL A 334 -9.99 7.07 -2.74
C VAL A 334 -9.67 5.84 -3.59
N ALA A 335 -10.39 5.61 -4.70
CA ALA A 335 -10.08 4.49 -5.58
C ALA A 335 -8.71 4.64 -6.25
N TRP A 336 -8.38 5.84 -6.76
CA TRP A 336 -7.05 6.13 -7.29
C TRP A 336 -5.97 6.06 -6.22
N MET A 337 -6.25 6.54 -5.01
CA MET A 337 -5.33 6.43 -3.87
C MET A 337 -5.06 4.97 -3.51
N THR A 338 -6.10 4.12 -3.48
CA THR A 338 -5.94 2.67 -3.26
C THR A 338 -5.08 2.05 -4.36
N LEU A 339 -5.31 2.36 -5.64
CA LEU A 339 -4.47 1.85 -6.72
C LEU A 339 -3.02 2.32 -6.56
N GLY A 340 -2.79 3.59 -6.20
CA GLY A 340 -1.47 4.15 -5.92
C GLY A 340 -0.77 3.44 -4.75
N MET A 341 -1.48 3.16 -3.65
CA MET A 341 -0.95 2.38 -2.53
C MET A 341 -0.57 0.95 -2.95
N LEU A 342 -1.42 0.29 -3.75
CA LEU A 342 -1.17 -1.07 -4.22
C LEU A 342 0.04 -1.15 -5.14
N THR A 343 0.13 -0.28 -6.17
CA THR A 343 1.31 -0.23 -7.04
C THR A 343 2.55 0.24 -6.29
N GLY A 344 2.39 1.11 -5.28
CA GLY A 344 3.48 1.52 -4.40
C GLY A 344 4.04 0.38 -3.58
N ALA A 345 3.19 -0.51 -3.06
CA ALA A 345 3.63 -1.69 -2.33
C ALA A 345 4.38 -2.69 -3.24
N VAL A 346 3.96 -2.84 -4.50
CA VAL A 346 4.68 -3.66 -5.49
C VAL A 346 6.03 -3.03 -5.82
N TRP A 347 6.06 -1.72 -6.07
CA TRP A 347 7.29 -0.97 -6.30
C TRP A 347 8.26 -1.08 -5.12
N ALA A 348 7.80 -0.88 -3.88
CA ALA A 348 8.61 -1.00 -2.67
C ALA A 348 9.22 -2.41 -2.53
N LYS A 349 8.46 -3.47 -2.87
CA LYS A 349 8.96 -4.85 -2.84
C LYS A 349 10.07 -5.10 -3.86
N GLU A 350 9.99 -4.47 -5.02
CA GLU A 350 11.01 -4.55 -6.06
C GLU A 350 12.25 -3.73 -5.70
N ALA A 351 12.04 -2.52 -5.15
CA ALA A 351 13.07 -1.57 -4.77
C ALA A 351 13.88 -1.98 -3.53
N TRP A 352 13.19 -2.43 -2.47
CA TRP A 352 13.79 -2.62 -1.14
C TRP A 352 13.59 -4.01 -0.55
N GLY A 353 12.85 -4.90 -1.24
CA GLY A 353 12.58 -6.24 -0.73
C GLY A 353 11.47 -6.36 0.30
N HIS A 354 10.82 -5.24 0.64
CA HIS A 354 9.66 -5.18 1.52
C HIS A 354 8.53 -4.43 0.83
N TYR A 355 7.30 -4.96 0.89
CA TYR A 355 6.13 -4.27 0.30
C TYR A 355 5.57 -3.17 1.23
N TRP A 356 5.93 -3.20 2.51
CA TRP A 356 5.55 -2.21 3.52
C TRP A 356 6.49 -2.34 4.72
N THR A 357 6.97 -1.22 5.24
CA THR A 357 7.93 -1.13 6.35
C THR A 357 7.51 -0.16 7.45
N TRP A 358 6.33 0.46 7.32
CA TRP A 358 5.87 1.51 8.23
C TRP A 358 6.82 2.71 8.30
N ASP A 359 7.49 2.98 7.18
CA ASP A 359 8.20 4.24 6.99
C ASP A 359 7.24 5.43 7.23
N PRO A 360 7.72 6.60 7.66
CA PRO A 360 6.86 7.77 7.83
C PRO A 360 5.97 8.05 6.62
N LYS A 361 6.45 7.99 5.37
CA LYS A 361 5.59 8.24 4.20
C LYS A 361 4.48 7.21 4.06
N GLU A 362 4.81 5.92 4.22
CA GLU A 362 3.83 4.83 4.20
C GLU A 362 2.79 4.98 5.32
N THR A 363 3.25 5.31 6.53
CA THR A 363 2.43 5.51 7.72
C THR A 363 1.41 6.64 7.51
N TRP A 364 1.86 7.78 7.00
CA TRP A 364 0.97 8.93 6.72
C TRP A 364 0.06 8.67 5.52
N ALA A 365 0.49 7.90 4.52
CA ALA A 365 -0.40 7.44 3.45
C ALA A 365 -1.54 6.56 4.00
N ALA A 366 -1.26 5.64 4.92
CA ALA A 366 -2.28 4.83 5.59
C ALA A 366 -3.24 5.69 6.44
N VAL A 367 -2.72 6.65 7.22
CA VAL A 367 -3.53 7.60 8.01
C VAL A 367 -4.51 8.36 7.12
N ALA A 368 -4.01 8.96 6.04
CA ALA A 368 -4.84 9.69 5.08
C ALA A 368 -5.90 8.75 4.47
N TRP A 369 -5.51 7.55 4.04
CA TRP A 369 -6.44 6.60 3.44
C TRP A 369 -7.57 6.17 4.40
N PHE A 370 -7.24 5.80 5.64
CA PHE A 370 -8.23 5.42 6.65
C PHE A 370 -9.15 6.59 7.04
N SER A 371 -8.62 7.83 7.07
CA SER A 371 -9.44 9.01 7.37
C SER A 371 -10.52 9.26 6.30
N TYR A 372 -10.19 9.11 5.01
CA TYR A 372 -11.16 9.16 3.92
C TYR A 372 -12.15 7.98 3.94
N LEU A 373 -11.71 6.78 4.34
CA LEU A 373 -12.65 5.69 4.61
C LEU A 373 -13.63 6.06 5.73
N GLY A 374 -13.17 6.75 6.77
CA GLY A 374 -14.01 7.30 7.84
C GLY A 374 -15.11 8.21 7.29
N TYR A 375 -14.77 9.12 6.38
CA TYR A 375 -15.75 9.94 5.66
C TYR A 375 -16.81 9.08 4.94
N ILE A 376 -16.37 8.12 4.12
CA ILE A 376 -17.28 7.27 3.34
C ILE A 376 -18.25 6.48 4.26
N HIS A 377 -17.74 5.96 5.37
CA HIS A 377 -18.53 5.21 6.34
C HIS A 377 -19.51 6.10 7.11
N LEU A 378 -19.11 7.33 7.46
CA LEU A 378 -20.02 8.32 8.05
C LEU A 378 -21.16 8.67 7.09
N ARG A 379 -20.84 8.92 5.81
CA ARG A 379 -21.84 9.26 4.79
C ARG A 379 -22.84 8.14 4.52
N ARG A 380 -22.39 6.88 4.56
CA ARG A 380 -23.25 5.71 4.35
C ARG A 380 -24.04 5.31 5.59
N GLY A 381 -23.45 5.42 6.78
CA GLY A 381 -24.08 4.99 8.03
C GLY A 381 -24.95 6.06 8.70
N TYR A 382 -24.57 7.33 8.58
CA TYR A 382 -25.18 8.46 9.30
C TYR A 382 -25.47 9.62 8.35
N VAL A 383 -26.41 9.40 7.42
CA VAL A 383 -26.74 10.34 6.33
C VAL A 383 -27.12 11.75 6.85
N SER A 384 -27.71 11.83 8.05
CA SER A 384 -28.09 13.10 8.70
C SER A 384 -26.90 13.89 9.25
N LYS A 385 -25.77 13.25 9.57
CA LYS A 385 -24.58 13.91 10.16
C LYS A 385 -23.66 14.50 9.08
N LYS A 386 -24.22 15.30 8.16
CA LYS A 386 -23.49 15.87 7.01
C LYS A 386 -22.32 16.75 7.44
N ARG A 387 -22.52 17.65 8.42
CA ARG A 387 -21.47 18.57 8.90
C ARG A 387 -20.28 17.81 9.48
N LEU A 388 -20.53 16.80 10.32
CA LEU A 388 -19.47 15.94 10.86
C LEU A 388 -18.69 15.24 9.74
N ALA A 389 -19.38 14.68 8.74
CA ALA A 389 -18.71 14.07 7.60
C ALA A 389 -17.85 15.09 6.86
N LEU A 390 -18.36 16.29 6.55
CA LEU A 390 -17.58 17.34 5.88
C LEU A 390 -16.38 17.81 6.72
N SER A 391 -16.51 17.89 8.04
CA SER A 391 -15.36 18.19 8.93
C SER A 391 -14.30 17.09 8.84
N VAL A 392 -14.69 15.81 8.88
CA VAL A 392 -13.77 14.68 8.70
C VAL A 392 -13.11 14.73 7.32
N LEU A 393 -13.83 15.14 6.28
CA LEU A 393 -13.26 15.32 4.93
C LEU A 393 -12.14 16.35 4.90
N LEU A 394 -12.35 17.52 5.53
CA LEU A 394 -11.33 18.57 5.60
C LEU A 394 -10.10 18.11 6.41
N ILE A 395 -10.33 17.43 7.54
CA ILE A 395 -9.25 16.82 8.33
C ILE A 395 -8.48 15.79 7.48
N SER A 396 -9.19 14.96 6.72
CA SER A 396 -8.57 13.95 5.83
C SER A 396 -7.67 14.61 4.78
N PHE A 397 -8.07 15.77 4.25
CA PHE A 397 -7.26 16.52 3.31
C PHE A 397 -5.99 17.10 3.96
N ILE A 398 -6.07 17.61 5.19
CA ILE A 398 -4.89 18.05 5.95
C ILE A 398 -3.93 16.88 6.18
N LEU A 399 -4.44 15.72 6.57
CA LEU A 399 -3.65 14.48 6.73
C LEU A 399 -3.00 14.03 5.41
N LEU A 400 -3.68 14.24 4.27
CA LEU A 400 -3.11 13.98 2.94
C LEU A 400 -1.95 14.93 2.60
N GLN A 401 -2.04 16.20 3.01
CA GLN A 401 -0.95 17.16 2.82
C GLN A 401 0.28 16.81 3.65
N MET A 402 0.08 16.27 4.86
CA MET A 402 1.18 15.76 5.67
C MET A 402 2.00 14.70 4.92
N CYS A 403 1.35 13.80 4.18
CA CYS A 403 2.05 12.76 3.41
C CYS A 403 2.95 13.32 2.28
N TRP A 404 2.59 14.45 1.67
CA TRP A 404 3.34 14.99 0.54
C TRP A 404 4.56 15.80 0.98
N TRP A 405 4.37 16.81 1.81
CA TRP A 405 5.46 17.71 2.24
C TRP A 405 5.69 17.66 3.74
N GLY A 406 4.64 17.46 4.55
CA GLY A 406 4.74 17.47 6.01
C GLY A 406 5.70 16.43 6.59
N VAL A 407 5.76 15.22 6.01
CA VAL A 407 6.63 14.14 6.49
C VAL A 407 8.10 14.54 6.49
N ASN A 408 8.55 15.35 5.54
CA ASN A 408 9.96 15.75 5.44
C ASN A 408 10.43 16.60 6.64
N TYR A 409 9.49 17.18 7.40
CA TYR A 409 9.78 18.00 8.58
C TYR A 409 9.63 17.22 9.90
N LEU A 410 9.21 15.96 9.86
CA LEU A 410 9.02 15.18 11.08
C LEU A 410 10.34 14.61 11.59
N PRO A 411 10.59 14.61 12.92
CA PRO A 411 11.75 13.95 13.52
C PRO A 411 11.84 12.47 13.12
N SER A 412 10.69 11.80 13.00
CA SER A 412 10.60 10.39 12.59
C SER A 412 11.11 10.11 11.17
N ALA A 413 11.16 11.12 10.30
CA ALA A 413 11.66 11.01 8.93
C ALA A 413 13.15 11.36 8.78
N GLN A 414 13.73 12.07 9.76
CA GLN A 414 15.12 12.53 9.69
C GLN A 414 16.09 11.38 9.98
N GLY A 415 16.79 10.90 8.94
CA GLY A 415 17.87 9.90 9.07
C GLY A 415 17.42 8.43 9.14
N ALA A 416 16.11 8.16 9.15
CA ALA A 416 15.56 6.80 9.23
C ALA A 416 14.61 6.42 8.08
N SER A 417 14.22 7.38 7.23
CA SER A 417 13.25 7.14 6.15
C SER A 417 13.91 6.70 4.86
N LEU A 418 13.39 5.63 4.24
CA LEU A 418 13.82 5.14 2.92
C LEU A 418 13.40 6.08 1.78
N HIS A 419 12.50 7.02 2.06
CA HIS A 419 11.91 7.91 1.07
C HIS A 419 12.45 9.36 1.14
N VAL A 420 13.43 9.62 2.01
CA VAL A 420 14.13 10.90 2.10
C VAL A 420 15.52 10.71 1.52
N TYR A 421 15.66 10.97 0.22
CA TYR A 421 16.94 10.97 -0.47
C TYR A 421 17.66 12.29 -0.14
N ARG A 422 18.86 12.21 0.45
CA ARG A 422 19.72 13.37 0.69
C ARG A 422 20.63 13.64 -0.49
#